data_AF-A0A6I1KDW8-F1
#
_entry.id   AF-A0A6I1KDW8-F1
#
_cell.length_a   1.000
_cell.length_b   1.000
_cell.length_c   1.000
_cell.angle_alpha   90.00
_cell.angle_beta   90.00
_cell.angle_gamma   90.00
#
_symmetry.space_group_name_H-M   'P 1'
#
loop_
_entity.id
_entity.type
_entity.pdbx_description
1 polymer ?
#
loop_
_entity_poly.entity_id
_entity_poly.type
_entity_poly.pdbx_seq_one_letter_code
_entity_poly.pdbx_strand_id
1 'polypeptide(L)' 'VSREPIAADNPLLFVKNCLITPHIAWASLAARKRLMATAARNIAAFLQGSPINVVNKDYLR' A
#
# COMPACT_ATOMS: atom_id res chain seq x y z
N VAL A 1 -3.40 1.09 -14.60
CA VAL A 1 -3.35 2.51 -15.02
C VAL A 1 -2.07 3.13 -14.46
N SER A 2 -1.51 4.15 -15.08
CA SER A 2 -0.28 4.83 -14.58
C SER A 2 -0.59 6.04 -13.68
N ARG A 3 -1.81 6.57 -13.74
CA ARG A 3 -2.30 7.65 -12.88
C ARG A 3 -3.56 7.19 -12.16
N GLU A 4 -3.61 7.46 -10.86
CA GLU A 4 -4.76 7.21 -9.99
C GLU A 4 -5.18 8.52 -9.31
N PRO A 5 -6.48 8.89 -9.33
CA PRO A 5 -7.59 8.23 -10.03
C PRO A 5 -7.43 8.22 -11.55
N ILE A 6 -8.08 7.26 -12.22
CA ILE A 6 -8.03 7.14 -13.68
C ILE A 6 -8.65 8.37 -14.35
N ALA A 7 -8.02 8.91 -15.39
CA ALA A 7 -8.59 9.98 -16.20
C ALA A 7 -9.77 9.46 -17.05
N ALA A 8 -10.80 10.29 -17.26
CA ALA A 8 -12.00 9.89 -17.99
C ALA A 8 -11.75 9.57 -19.48
N ASP A 9 -10.70 10.14 -20.05
CA ASP A 9 -10.24 9.93 -21.43
C ASP A 9 -9.14 8.84 -21.54
N ASN A 10 -8.87 8.10 -20.46
CA ASN A 10 -7.82 7.08 -20.49
C ASN A 10 -8.17 5.97 -21.52
N PRO A 11 -7.26 5.65 -22.47
CA PRO A 11 -7.55 4.70 -23.54
C PRO A 11 -7.92 3.30 -23.01
N LEU A 12 -7.41 2.92 -21.83
CA LEU A 12 -7.72 1.62 -21.21
C LEU A 12 -9.19 1.49 -20.79
N LEU A 13 -9.97 2.58 -20.71
CA LEU A 13 -11.41 2.53 -20.47
C LEU A 13 -12.21 2.10 -21.70
N PHE A 14 -11.62 2.19 -22.90
CA PHE A 14 -12.32 1.95 -24.17
C PHE A 14 -11.86 0.68 -24.88
N VAL A 15 -10.80 0.00 -24.41
CA VAL A 15 -10.29 -1.23 -25.01
C VAL A 15 -11.17 -2.43 -24.69
N LYS A 16 -11.35 -3.32 -25.67
CA LYS A 16 -12.08 -4.58 -25.47
C LYS A 16 -11.30 -5.53 -24.55
N ASN A 17 -12.02 -6.36 -23.80
CA ASN A 17 -11.46 -7.41 -22.95
C ASN A 17 -10.53 -6.90 -21.83
N CYS A 18 -10.76 -5.69 -21.32
CA CYS A 18 -10.05 -5.14 -20.17
C CYS A 18 -10.99 -4.98 -18.98
N LEU A 19 -10.62 -5.57 -17.84
CA LEU A 19 -11.29 -5.36 -16.56
C LEU A 19 -10.35 -4.58 -15.64
N ILE A 20 -10.83 -3.45 -15.14
CA ILE A 20 -10.07 -2.58 -14.24
C ILE A 20 -10.77 -2.59 -12.88
N THR A 21 -10.00 -2.80 -11.81
CA THR A 21 -10.48 -2.63 -10.43
C THR A 21 -9.73 -1.45 -9.79
N PRO A 22 -10.38 -0.66 -8.91
CA PRO A 22 -9.81 0.58 -8.39
C PRO A 22 -8.80 0.30 -7.27
N HIS A 23 -7.62 -0.21 -7.63
CA HIS A 23 -6.50 -0.50 -6.72
C HIS A 23 -6.92 -1.26 -5.44
N ILE A 24 -7.84 -2.22 -5.60
CA ILE A 24 -8.48 -2.89 -4.47
C ILE A 24 -7.88 -4.27 -4.17
N ALA A 25 -6.88 -4.71 -4.95
CA ALA A 25 -6.29 -6.05 -4.84
C ALA A 25 -5.77 -6.38 -3.42
N TRP A 26 -5.21 -5.39 -2.71
CA TRP A 26 -4.66 -5.58 -1.37
C TRP A 26 -5.72 -5.55 -0.25
N ALA A 27 -6.94 -5.10 -0.52
CA ALA A 27 -7.87 -4.60 0.50
C ALA A 27 -8.78 -5.67 1.14
N SER A 28 -8.41 -6.96 1.08
CA SER A 28 -9.14 -8.00 1.81
C SER A 28 -9.18 -7.70 3.31
N LEU A 29 -10.26 -8.06 4.00
CA LEU A 29 -10.40 -7.82 5.43
C LEU A 29 -9.23 -8.39 6.24
N ALA A 30 -8.78 -9.61 5.89
CA ALA A 30 -7.66 -10.27 6.54
C ALA A 30 -6.33 -9.51 6.34
N ALA A 31 -6.07 -9.02 5.12
CA ALA A 31 -4.87 -8.22 4.85
C ALA A 31 -4.88 -6.90 5.62
N ARG A 32 -6.01 -6.19 5.65
CA ARG A 32 -6.15 -4.92 6.39
C ARG A 32 -5.99 -5.10 7.90
N LYS A 33 -6.51 -6.19 8.47
CA LYS A 33 -6.27 -6.53 9.90
C LYS A 33 -4.78 -6.73 10.20
N ARG A 34 -4.06 -7.48 9.36
CA ARG A 34 -2.61 -7.70 9.52
C ARG A 34 -1.80 -6.42 9.33
N LEU A 35 -2.18 -5.58 8.37
CA LEU A 35 -1.55 -4.28 8.11
C LEU A 35 -1.65 -3.39 9.35
N MET A 36 -2.86 -3.22 9.90
CA MET A 36 -3.08 -2.38 11.07
C MET A 36 -2.28 -2.87 12.29
N ALA A 37 -2.33 -4.18 12.57
CA ALA A 37 -1.55 -4.77 13.66
C ALA A 37 -0.03 -4.58 13.48
N THR A 38 0.46 -4.68 12.23
CA THR A 38 1.90 -4.51 11.93
C THR A 38 2.33 -3.05 12.04
N ALA A 39 1.53 -2.11 11.56
CA ALA A 39 1.80 -0.68 11.71
C ALA A 39 1.87 -0.27 13.19
N ALA A 40 0.90 -0.71 14.01
CA ALA A 40 0.92 -0.48 15.45
C ALA A 40 2.16 -1.07 16.13
N ARG A 41 2.57 -2.29 15.73
CA ARG A 41 3.78 -2.94 16.25
C ARG A 41 5.05 -2.18 15.89
N ASN A 42 5.16 -1.64 14.67
CA ASN A 42 6.30 -0.83 14.25
C ASN A 42 6.45 0.42 15.15
N ILE A 43 5.33 1.09 15.47
CA ILE A 43 5.32 2.25 16.38
C ILE A 43 5.74 1.84 17.80
N ALA A 44 5.15 0.76 18.33
CA ALA A 44 5.50 0.28 19.67
C ALA A 44 6.99 -0.09 19.79
N ALA A 45 7.56 -0.75 18.79
CA ALA A 45 8.97 -1.12 18.76
C ALA A 45 9.90 0.11 18.69
N PHE A 46 9.50 1.14 17.92
CA PHE A 46 10.21 2.42 17.90
C PHE A 46 10.23 3.11 19.28
N LEU A 47 9.08 3.17 19.96
CA LEU A 47 8.98 3.76 21.31
C LEU A 47 9.81 2.99 22.36
N GLN A 48 10.07 1.70 22.12
CA GLN A 48 10.94 0.85 22.94
C GLN A 48 12.43 0.94 22.55
N GLY A 49 12.80 1.81 21.60
CA GLY A 49 14.19 1.97 21.15
C GLY A 49 14.68 0.86 20.21
N SER A 50 13.79 0.00 19.69
CA SER A 50 14.13 -1.11 18.81
C SER A 50 13.29 -1.10 17.52
N PRO A 51 13.44 -0.07 16.65
CA PRO A 51 12.62 0.05 15.45
C PRO A 51 12.78 -1.17 14.51
N ILE A 52 11.64 -1.67 14.01
CA ILE A 52 11.56 -2.80 13.07
C ILE A 52 11.08 -2.33 11.69
N ASN A 53 11.35 -3.11 10.64
CA ASN A 53 10.94 -2.82 9.26
C ASN A 53 11.43 -1.44 8.72
N VAL A 54 12.59 -0.97 9.20
CA VAL A 54 13.23 0.26 8.71
C VAL A 54 13.74 0.07 7.29
N VAL A 55 13.31 0.95 6.38
CA VAL A 55 13.62 0.88 4.93
C VAL A 55 14.73 1.83 4.47
N ASN A 56 15.22 2.69 5.36
CA ASN A 56 16.22 3.74 5.07
C ASN A 56 17.39 3.72 6.08
N LYS A 57 17.85 2.52 6.46
CA LYS A 57 18.88 2.34 7.50
C LYS A 57 20.19 3.09 7.22
N ASP A 58 20.53 3.26 5.94
CA ASP A 58 21.77 3.95 5.51
C ASP A 58 21.84 5.41 5.96
N TYR A 59 20.70 6.01 6.35
CA TYR A 59 20.57 7.41 6.77
C TYR A 59 20.39 7.59 8.28
N LEU A 60 20.50 6.54 9.10
CA LEU A 60 20.36 6.61 10.57
C LEU A 60 21.66 6.99 11.30
N ARG A 61 22.58 7.68 10.61
CA ARG A 61 23.83 8.16 11.19
C ARG A 61 23.62 9.39 12.05
#